data_AF-A0A524CSZ4-F1
#
_entry.id   AF-A0A524CSZ4-F1
#
_cell.length_a   1.000
_cell.length_b   1.000
_cell.length_c   1.000
_cell.angle_alpha   90.00
_cell.angle_beta   90.00
_cell.angle_gamma   90.00
#
_symmetry.space_group_name_H-M   'P 1'
#
loop_
_entity.id
_entity.type
_entity.pdbx_description
1 polymer ?
#
loop_
_entity_poly.entity_id
_entity_poly.type
_entity_poly.pdbx_seq_one_letter_code
_entity_poly.pdbx_strand_id
1 'polypeptide(L)'
;MSDETPERSEIVKSSVITVSLSVVLLVLALTFWAWSSPDVIDTSPVGGLNAISPYLTVVLEVFMMLGFFVFLVVTVINLRLYVTGIRAGWTEVILVFVLVSVMSWLMFGAAVGAATGIVSLGFVVYLYLLQD
;
A
#
# COMPACT_ATOMS: atom_id res chain seq x y z
N MET A 1 -5.96 9.44 29.42
CA MET A 1 -6.53 8.31 28.65
C MET A 1 -5.72 7.10 29.06
N SER A 2 -6.35 6.02 29.53
CA SER A 2 -5.59 4.82 29.91
C SER A 2 -4.85 4.30 28.68
N ASP A 3 -3.53 4.21 28.78
CA ASP A 3 -2.64 3.52 27.83
C ASP A 3 -2.88 2.00 27.90
N GLU A 4 -4.13 1.57 27.68
CA GLU A 4 -4.43 0.17 27.50
C GLU A 4 -3.91 -0.22 26.12
N THR A 5 -2.74 -0.85 26.12
CA THR A 5 -2.29 -1.65 24.98
C THR A 5 -3.44 -2.54 24.55
N PRO A 6 -3.86 -2.50 23.27
CA PRO A 6 -5.02 -3.27 22.81
C PRO A 6 -4.84 -4.75 23.13
N GLU A 7 -5.95 -5.45 23.40
CA GLU A 7 -5.89 -6.87 23.70
C GLU A 7 -5.22 -7.63 22.55
N ARG A 8 -4.44 -8.66 22.87
CA ARG A 8 -3.76 -9.48 21.84
C ARG A 8 -4.72 -10.03 20.79
N SER A 9 -5.95 -10.36 21.18
CA SER A 9 -7.02 -10.83 20.29
C SER A 9 -7.39 -9.77 19.24
N GLU A 10 -7.46 -8.50 19.63
CA GLU A 10 -7.78 -7.38 18.74
C GLU A 10 -6.64 -7.10 17.76
N ILE A 11 -5.39 -7.13 18.25
CA ILE A 11 -4.20 -6.96 17.40
C ILE A 11 -4.13 -8.06 16.33
N VAL A 12 -4.43 -9.32 16.70
CA VAL A 12 -4.45 -10.44 15.76
C VAL A 12 -5.58 -10.29 14.75
N LYS A 13 -6.80 -9.97 15.18
CA LYS A 13 -7.94 -9.73 14.27
C LYS A 13 -7.64 -8.62 13.27
N SER A 14 -7.11 -7.49 13.75
CA SER A 14 -6.70 -6.36 12.92
C SER A 14 -5.63 -6.79 11.91
N SER A 15 -4.60 -7.52 12.36
CA SER A 15 -3.54 -8.03 11.50
C SER A 15 -4.04 -8.97 10.39
N VAL A 16 -4.99 -9.87 10.71
CA VAL A 16 -5.58 -10.77 9.70
C VAL A 16 -6.30 -9.97 8.61
N ILE A 17 -7.05 -8.95 9.00
CA ILE A 17 -7.76 -8.08 8.05
C ILE A 17 -6.76 -7.32 7.18
N THR A 18 -5.75 -6.68 7.78
CA THR A 18 -4.79 -5.85 7.03
C THR A 18 -3.88 -6.70 6.13
N VAL A 19 -3.47 -7.90 6.56
CA VAL A 19 -2.78 -8.86 5.69
C VAL A 19 -3.67 -9.25 4.52
N SER A 20 -4.93 -9.62 4.77
CA SER A 20 -5.85 -10.03 3.70
C SER A 20 -6.06 -8.91 2.67
N LEU A 21 -6.28 -7.68 3.13
CA LEU A 21 -6.48 -6.53 2.25
C LEU A 21 -5.21 -6.14 1.49
N SER A 22 -4.03 -6.19 2.13
CA SER A 22 -2.76 -5.95 1.44
C SER A 22 -2.51 -6.99 0.35
N VAL A 23 -2.77 -8.27 0.62
CA VAL A 23 -2.64 -9.35 -0.38
C VAL A 23 -3.61 -9.15 -1.55
N VAL A 24 -4.88 -8.83 -1.27
CA VAL A 24 -5.88 -8.58 -2.33
C VAL A 24 -5.44 -7.42 -3.23
N LEU A 25 -4.99 -6.31 -2.64
CA LEU A 25 -4.54 -5.15 -3.42
C LEU A 25 -3.26 -5.43 -4.20
N LEU A 26 -2.34 -6.21 -3.64
CA LEU A 26 -1.14 -6.64 -4.35
C LEU A 26 -1.50 -7.52 -5.56
N VAL A 27 -2.42 -8.48 -5.39
CA VAL A 27 -2.90 -9.32 -6.50
C VAL A 27 -3.56 -8.48 -7.58
N LEU A 28 -4.37 -7.49 -7.21
CA LEU A 28 -4.98 -6.56 -8.17
C LEU A 28 -3.92 -5.73 -8.90
N ALA A 29 -2.94 -5.18 -8.18
CA ALA A 29 -1.83 -4.44 -8.79
C ALA A 29 -1.02 -5.31 -9.76
N LEU A 30 -0.67 -6.54 -9.37
CA LEU A 30 0.01 -7.48 -10.25
C LEU A 30 -0.81 -7.83 -11.49
N THR A 31 -2.13 -7.95 -11.35
CA THR A 31 -3.02 -8.22 -12.48
C THR A 31 -3.06 -7.05 -13.46
N PHE A 32 -3.16 -5.81 -12.96
CA PHE A 32 -3.08 -4.61 -13.79
C PHE A 32 -1.73 -4.48 -14.47
N TRP A 33 -0.65 -4.74 -13.74
CA TRP A 33 0.69 -4.73 -14.30
C TRP A 33 0.84 -5.75 -15.43
N ALA A 34 0.37 -6.98 -15.23
CA ALA A 34 0.38 -8.00 -16.28
C ALA A 34 -0.43 -7.57 -17.52
N TRP A 35 -1.58 -6.92 -17.32
CA TRP A 35 -2.44 -6.41 -18.39
C TRP A 35 -1.93 -5.15 -19.09
N SER A 36 -0.97 -4.44 -18.49
CA SER A 36 -0.27 -3.32 -19.13
C SER A 36 0.84 -3.74 -20.10
N SER A 37 1.13 -5.05 -20.21
CA SER A 37 2.13 -5.56 -21.15
C SER A 37 1.73 -5.26 -22.60
N PRO A 38 2.67 -4.80 -23.46
CA PRO A 38 2.40 -4.52 -24.88
C PRO A 38 1.76 -5.67 -25.64
N ASP A 39 2.02 -6.91 -25.24
CA ASP A 39 1.54 -8.11 -25.95
C ASP A 39 0.03 -8.37 -25.75
N VAL A 40 -0.57 -7.83 -24.69
CA VAL A 40 -1.95 -8.13 -24.30
C VAL A 40 -2.81 -6.89 -24.07
N ILE A 41 -2.21 -5.70 -24.03
CA ILE A 41 -2.88 -4.45 -23.67
C ILE A 41 -4.14 -4.19 -24.50
N ASP A 42 -4.11 -4.46 -25.81
CA ASP A 42 -5.24 -4.19 -26.71
C ASP A 42 -6.49 -5.04 -26.43
N THR A 43 -6.33 -6.16 -25.71
CA THR A 43 -7.43 -7.07 -25.33
C THR A 43 -7.73 -7.06 -23.83
N SER A 44 -6.98 -6.27 -23.06
CA SER A 44 -7.06 -6.25 -21.61
C SER A 44 -8.00 -5.16 -21.09
N PRO A 45 -8.52 -5.31 -19.84
CA PRO A 45 -9.26 -4.24 -19.18
C PRO A 45 -8.47 -2.93 -19.09
N VAL A 46 -7.14 -3.01 -18.96
CA VAL A 46 -6.25 -1.84 -18.92
C VAL A 46 -6.23 -1.09 -20.27
N GLY A 47 -6.21 -1.81 -21.40
CA GLY A 47 -6.35 -1.19 -22.72
C GLY A 47 -7.70 -0.51 -22.88
N GLY A 48 -8.77 -1.15 -22.42
CA GLY A 48 -10.11 -0.56 -22.40
C GLY A 48 -10.19 0.74 -21.59
N LEU A 49 -9.56 0.78 -20.42
CA LEU A 49 -9.47 2.00 -19.60
C LEU A 49 -8.65 3.09 -20.28
N ASN A 50 -7.52 2.73 -20.89
CA ASN A 50 -6.66 3.67 -21.63
C ASN A 50 -7.37 4.29 -22.84
N ALA A 51 -8.23 3.53 -23.53
CA ALA A 51 -9.03 4.04 -24.64
C ALA A 51 -10.07 5.09 -24.20
N ILE A 52 -10.56 5.01 -22.95
CA ILE A 52 -11.43 6.04 -22.36
C ILE A 52 -10.59 7.24 -21.91
N SER A 53 -9.59 6.99 -21.06
CA SER A 53 -8.63 8.00 -20.61
C SER A 53 -7.38 7.34 -20.02
N PRO A 54 -6.17 7.67 -20.52
CA PRO A 54 -4.93 7.12 -19.98
C PRO A 54 -4.68 7.55 -18.51
N TYR A 55 -5.25 8.66 -18.07
CA TYR A 55 -5.12 9.12 -16.69
C TYR A 55 -5.89 8.25 -15.70
N LEU A 56 -6.97 7.60 -16.14
CA LEU A 56 -7.79 6.75 -15.27
C LEU A 56 -6.99 5.52 -14.80
N THR A 57 -6.23 4.93 -15.71
CA THR A 57 -5.34 3.79 -15.42
C THR A 57 -4.29 4.18 -14.38
N VAL A 58 -3.59 5.30 -14.60
CA VAL A 58 -2.58 5.83 -13.67
C VAL A 58 -3.18 6.07 -12.28
N VAL A 59 -4.37 6.67 -12.20
CA VAL A 59 -5.06 6.93 -10.93
C VAL A 59 -5.40 5.63 -10.20
N LEU A 60 -5.91 4.62 -10.91
CA LEU A 60 -6.23 3.31 -10.33
C LEU A 60 -4.98 2.59 -9.83
N GLU A 61 -3.90 2.60 -10.60
CA GLU A 61 -2.61 2.02 -10.22
C GLU A 61 -2.06 2.68 -8.95
N VAL A 62 -2.11 4.02 -8.88
CA VAL A 62 -1.72 4.77 -7.68
C VAL A 62 -2.58 4.38 -6.48
N PHE A 63 -3.91 4.26 -6.64
CA PHE A 63 -4.79 3.86 -5.54
C PHE A 63 -4.55 2.43 -5.06
N MET A 64 -4.28 1.49 -5.96
CA MET A 64 -3.96 0.11 -5.59
C MET A 64 -2.65 0.05 -4.79
N MET A 65 -1.60 0.73 -5.26
CA MET A 65 -0.32 0.76 -4.56
C MET A 65 -0.39 1.53 -3.24
N LEU A 66 -1.15 2.62 -3.16
CA LEU A 66 -1.43 3.35 -1.93
C LEU A 66 -2.17 2.47 -0.92
N GLY A 67 -3.23 1.78 -1.35
CA GLY A 67 -3.97 0.88 -0.49
C GLY A 67 -3.08 -0.25 0.02
N PHE A 68 -2.28 -0.85 -0.87
CA PHE A 68 -1.29 -1.87 -0.49
C PHE A 68 -0.34 -1.33 0.58
N PHE A 69 0.21 -0.14 0.38
CA PHE A 69 1.06 0.54 1.37
C PHE A 69 0.37 0.72 2.72
N VAL A 70 -0.83 1.29 2.75
CA VAL A 70 -1.57 1.57 3.99
C VAL A 70 -1.80 0.29 4.79
N PHE A 71 -2.33 -0.76 4.17
CA PHE A 71 -2.61 -2.01 4.89
C PHE A 71 -1.33 -2.77 5.28
N LEU A 72 -0.28 -2.70 4.46
CA LEU A 72 1.01 -3.31 4.80
C LEU A 72 1.67 -2.58 5.99
N VAL A 73 1.66 -1.25 6.00
CA VAL A 73 2.19 -0.46 7.13
C VAL A 73 1.45 -0.75 8.41
N VAL A 74 0.11 -0.78 8.39
CA VAL A 74 -0.68 -1.12 9.58
C VAL A 74 -0.37 -2.54 10.06
N THR A 75 -0.20 -3.50 9.13
CA THR A 75 0.22 -4.87 9.47
C THR A 75 1.56 -4.88 10.19
N VAL A 76 2.54 -4.15 9.67
CA VAL A 76 3.89 -4.06 10.24
C VAL A 76 3.87 -3.42 11.63
N ILE A 77 3.09 -2.36 11.82
CA ILE A 77 2.88 -1.72 13.12
C ILE A 77 2.25 -2.71 14.11
N ASN A 78 1.19 -3.42 13.73
CA ASN A 78 0.53 -4.41 14.58
C ASN A 78 1.48 -5.57 14.94
N LEU A 79 2.27 -6.06 13.99
CA LEU A 79 3.22 -7.13 14.22
C LEU A 79 4.31 -6.69 15.20
N ARG A 80 4.85 -5.47 15.04
CA ARG A 80 5.82 -4.90 15.98
C ARG A 80 5.23 -4.74 17.38
N LEU A 81 4.00 -4.21 17.47
CA LEU A 81 3.30 -4.08 18.76
C LEU A 81 3.11 -5.45 19.41
N TYR A 82 2.76 -6.48 18.65
CA TYR A 82 2.59 -7.84 19.13
C TYR A 82 3.89 -8.45 19.67
N VAL A 83 5.01 -8.24 18.96
CA VAL A 83 6.32 -8.83 19.31
C VAL A 83 7.05 -8.06 20.42
N THR A 84 7.03 -6.72 20.35
CA THR A 84 7.88 -5.86 21.19
C THR A 84 7.11 -5.10 22.27
N GLY A 85 5.78 -5.03 22.20
CA GLY A 85 4.97 -4.17 23.07
C GLY A 85 5.10 -2.67 22.78
N ILE A 86 5.88 -2.27 21.76
CA ILE A 86 6.11 -0.88 21.38
C ILE A 86 5.33 -0.56 20.10
N ARG A 87 4.49 0.48 20.12
CA ARG A 87 3.61 0.88 18.99
C ARG A 87 4.37 1.38 17.75
N ALA A 88 5.35 2.26 17.91
CA ALA A 88 5.94 2.97 16.77
C ALA A 88 7.28 2.36 16.32
N GLY A 89 7.29 1.74 15.14
CA GLY A 89 8.49 1.34 14.43
C GLY A 89 8.77 2.19 13.22
N TRP A 90 9.38 3.37 13.45
CA TRP A 90 9.67 4.31 12.37
C TRP A 90 10.56 3.74 11.28
N THR A 91 11.53 2.90 11.65
CA THR A 91 12.38 2.20 10.71
C THR A 91 11.56 1.30 9.79
N GLU A 92 10.61 0.53 10.32
CA GLU A 92 9.78 -0.38 9.54
C GLU A 92 8.79 0.38 8.66
N VAL A 93 8.19 1.47 9.15
CA VAL A 93 7.32 2.33 8.34
C VAL A 93 8.08 2.92 7.15
N ILE A 94 9.28 3.44 7.37
CA ILE A 94 10.13 4.01 6.30
C ILE A 94 10.57 2.91 5.32
N LEU A 95 10.93 1.73 5.81
CA LEU A 95 11.30 0.60 4.94
C LEU A 95 10.14 0.18 4.04
N VAL A 96 8.92 0.07 4.58
CA VAL A 96 7.72 -0.24 3.80
C VAL A 96 7.45 0.87 2.78
N PHE A 97 7.62 2.14 3.16
CA PHE A 97 7.46 3.28 2.26
C PHE A 97 8.41 3.20 1.06
N VAL A 98 9.70 2.97 1.31
CA VAL A 98 10.72 2.84 0.26
C VAL A 98 10.39 1.63 -0.62
N LEU A 99 10.08 0.49 -0.01
CA LEU A 99 9.75 -0.74 -0.71
C LEU A 99 8.56 -0.55 -1.67
N VAL A 100 7.44 0.00 -1.18
CA VAL A 100 6.24 0.19 -2.01
C VAL A 100 6.47 1.25 -3.10
N SER A 101 7.22 2.31 -2.81
CA SER A 101 7.57 3.33 -3.81
C SER A 101 8.41 2.75 -4.95
N VAL A 102 9.42 1.94 -4.61
CA VAL A 102 10.27 1.26 -5.60
C VAL A 102 9.48 0.21 -6.37
N MET A 103 8.63 -0.57 -5.72
CA MET A 103 7.77 -1.55 -6.40
C MET A 103 6.81 -0.87 -7.38
N SER A 104 6.17 0.21 -6.96
CA SER A 104 5.27 1.00 -7.82
C SER A 104 6.00 1.53 -9.05
N TRP A 105 7.23 2.03 -8.85
CA TRP A 105 8.10 2.46 -9.95
C TRP A 105 8.48 1.33 -10.92
N LEU A 106 8.84 0.16 -10.39
CA LEU A 106 9.23 -1.00 -11.22
C LEU A 106 8.06 -1.58 -12.00
N MET A 107 6.86 -1.58 -11.42
CA MET A 107 5.66 -2.13 -12.05
C MET A 107 5.11 -1.16 -13.09
N PHE A 108 4.86 0.09 -12.71
CA PHE A 108 4.05 1.03 -13.50
C PHE A 108 4.83 2.25 -14.00
N GLY A 109 6.13 2.32 -13.73
CA GLY A 109 7.01 3.37 -14.21
C GLY A 109 7.04 4.63 -13.33
N ALA A 110 7.73 5.66 -13.83
CA ALA A 110 8.08 6.86 -13.08
C ALA A 110 6.88 7.66 -12.54
N ALA A 111 5.83 7.81 -13.34
CA ALA A 111 4.67 8.62 -12.97
C ALA A 111 3.93 8.01 -11.77
N VAL A 112 3.64 6.72 -11.83
CA VAL A 112 2.92 5.99 -10.78
C VAL A 112 3.81 5.83 -9.54
N GLY A 113 5.09 5.50 -9.71
CA GLY A 113 6.05 5.45 -8.61
C GLY A 113 6.15 6.76 -7.83
N ALA A 114 6.25 7.90 -8.53
CA ALA A 114 6.32 9.21 -7.91
C ALA A 114 5.00 9.60 -7.21
N ALA A 115 3.86 9.38 -7.88
CA ALA A 115 2.55 9.69 -7.31
C ALA A 115 2.25 8.82 -6.07
N THR A 116 2.49 7.51 -6.13
CA THR A 116 2.40 6.61 -4.97
C THR A 116 3.31 7.08 -3.84
N GLY A 117 4.57 7.43 -4.14
CA GLY A 117 5.50 7.93 -3.15
C GLY A 117 5.01 9.22 -2.47
N ILE A 118 4.55 10.21 -3.23
CA ILE A 118 4.04 11.47 -2.66
C ILE A 118 2.82 11.23 -1.76
N VAL A 119 1.84 10.46 -2.22
CA VAL A 119 0.60 10.23 -1.45
C VAL A 119 0.87 9.34 -0.23
N SER A 120 1.76 8.34 -0.36
CA SER A 120 2.19 7.51 0.76
C SER A 120 2.97 8.30 1.80
N LEU A 121 3.79 9.27 1.39
CA LEU A 121 4.49 10.17 2.30
C LEU A 121 3.50 11.01 3.12
N GLY A 122 2.41 11.48 2.50
CA GLY A 122 1.31 12.13 3.21
C GLY A 122 0.71 11.26 4.32
N PHE A 123 0.56 9.95 4.08
CA PHE A 123 0.11 9.01 5.10
C PHE A 123 1.17 8.77 6.19
N VAL A 124 2.46 8.72 5.85
CA VAL A 124 3.55 8.66 6.85
C VAL A 124 3.52 9.88 7.77
N VAL A 125 3.34 11.08 7.22
CA VAL A 125 3.19 12.32 7.99
C VAL A 125 1.95 12.26 8.89
N TYR A 126 0.83 11.74 8.38
CA TYR A 126 -0.37 11.53 9.19
C TYR A 126 -0.10 10.59 10.38
N LEU A 127 0.59 9.47 10.16
CA LEU A 127 0.98 8.57 11.26
C LEU A 127 1.92 9.25 12.26
N TYR A 128 2.75 10.19 11.82
CA TYR A 128 3.64 10.96 12.70
C TYR A 128 2.82 11.87 13.62
N LEU A 129 1.87 12.62 13.05
CA LEU A 129 1.02 13.53 13.80
C LEU A 129 0.08 12.83 14.79
N LEU A 130 -0.21 11.55 14.60
CA LEU A 130 -1.00 10.74 15.53
C LEU A 130 -0.21 10.26 16.76
N GLN A 131 1.10 10.49 16.80
CA GLN A 131 1.94 10.13 17.96
C GLN A 131 2.00 11.22 19.03
N ASP A 132 1.62 12.45 18.67
CA ASP A 132 1.49 13.60 19.59
C ASP A 132 0.12 13.60 20.28
#